data_AF-A0A392TVK0-F1
#
_entry.id   AF-A0A392TVK0-F1
#
_cell.length_a   1.000
_cell.length_b   1.000
_cell.length_c   1.000
_cell.angle_alpha   90.00
_cell.angle_beta   90.00
_cell.angle_gamma   90.00
#
_symmetry.space_group_name_H-M   'P 1'
#
loop_
_entity.id
_entity.type
_entity.pdbx_description
1 polymer ?
#
loop_
_entity_poly.entity_id
_entity_poly.type
_entity_poly.pdbx_seq_one_letter_code
_entity_poly.pdbx_strand_id
1 'polypeptide(L)' 'MMCIVNARPRFSDNSSLVGYYGNCIACPATITTAGKLCENELGYAVELIRKAKVEVTEEYMHSVADLM' A
#
# COMPACT_ATOMS: atom_id res chain seq x y z
N MET A 1 -0.27 -6.22 -9.55
CA MET A 1 0.94 -6.26 -8.69
C MET A 1 0.51 -5.95 -7.26
N MET A 2 0.92 -6.76 -6.29
CA MET A 2 0.70 -6.51 -4.86
C MET A 2 1.96 -5.89 -4.27
N CYS A 3 1.81 -4.79 -3.52
CA CYS A 3 2.94 -4.06 -2.96
C CYS A 3 2.85 -4.04 -1.45
N ILE A 4 3.86 -4.56 -0.75
CA ILE A 4 3.90 -4.52 0.71
C ILE A 4 4.26 -3.09 1.14
N VAL A 5 3.42 -2.51 2.00
CA VAL A 5 3.58 -1.16 2.54
C VAL A 5 3.76 -1.24 4.04
N ASN A 6 4.80 -0.58 4.56
CA ASN A 6 4.94 -0.35 5.99
C ASN A 6 3.83 0.61 6.44
N ALA A 7 2.92 0.14 7.28
CA ALA A 7 1.77 0.90 7.73
C ALA A 7 2.08 1.80 8.95
N ARG A 8 3.16 1.53 9.68
CA ARG A 8 3.56 2.32 10.87
C ARG A 8 3.57 3.84 10.64
N PRO A 9 4.20 4.40 9.58
CA PRO A 9 4.20 5.84 9.35
C PRO A 9 2.85 6.39 8.86
N ARG A 10 1.83 5.54 8.66
CA ARG A 10 0.50 5.95 8.16
C ARG A 10 -0.46 6.33 9.28
N PHE A 11 -0.21 5.89 10.52
CA PHE A 11 -0.98 6.26 11.69
C PHE A 11 -0.62 7.67 12.15
N SER A 12 -1.64 8.46 12.47
CA SER A 12 -1.51 9.82 12.99
C SER A 12 -0.76 9.86 14.33
N ASP A 13 -1.07 8.93 15.24
CA ASP A 13 -0.23 8.62 16.41
C ASP A 13 0.55 7.32 16.16
N ASN A 14 1.81 7.47 15.79
CA ASN A 14 2.72 6.34 15.54
C ASN A 14 3.78 6.16 16.63
N SER A 15 3.68 6.91 17.75
CA SER A 15 4.68 6.89 18.81
C SER A 15 4.85 5.50 19.43
N SER A 16 3.73 4.79 19.63
CA SER A 16 3.67 3.41 20.11
C SER A 16 4.19 2.37 19.11
N LEU A 17 4.29 2.74 17.83
CA LEU A 17 4.74 1.86 16.75
C LEU A 17 6.25 1.93 16.52
N VAL A 18 6.93 2.90 17.12
CA VAL A 18 8.40 3.00 17.12
C VAL A 18 8.96 1.84 17.96
N GLY A 19 9.74 0.96 17.32
CA GLY A 19 10.26 -0.25 17.98
C GLY A 19 9.26 -1.41 18.07
N TYR A 20 8.06 -1.28 17.51
CA TYR A 20 7.05 -2.35 17.52
C TYR A 20 7.53 -3.58 16.72
N TYR A 21 7.73 -4.70 17.44
CA TYR A 21 8.22 -5.98 16.93
C TYR A 21 7.10 -6.93 16.47
N GLY A 22 6.03 -6.40 15.89
CA GLY A 22 4.97 -7.17 15.26
C GLY A 22 4.83 -6.84 13.77
N ASN A 23 3.88 -7.51 13.10
CA ASN A 23 3.52 -7.16 11.73
C ASN A 23 2.63 -5.92 11.73
N CYS A 24 2.98 -4.94 10.91
CA CYS A 24 2.18 -3.73 10.69
C CYS A 24 2.36 -3.34 9.23
N ILE A 25 1.72 -4.12 8.36
CA ILE A 25 1.85 -4.04 6.91
C ILE A 25 0.46 -4.05 6.25
N ALA A 26 0.36 -3.38 5.11
CA ALA A 26 -0.75 -3.58 4.16
C ALA A 26 -0.20 -4.09 2.83
N CYS A 27 -1.06 -4.79 2.09
CA CYS A 27 -0.76 -5.35 0.79
C CYS A 27 -1.73 -4.82 -0.28
N PRO A 28 -1.78 -3.50 -0.54
CA PRO A 28 -2.61 -2.95 -1.62
C PRO A 28 -2.22 -3.58 -2.96
N ALA A 29 -3.22 -3.76 -3.82
CA ALA A 29 -3.04 -4.33 -5.14
C ALA A 29 -3.43 -3.30 -6.21
N THR A 30 -2.57 -3.16 -7.23
CA THR A 30 -2.91 -2.45 -8.46
C THR A 30 -3.13 -3.45 -9.60
N ILE A 31 -4.11 -3.17 -10.45
CA ILE A 31 -4.54 -4.04 -11.54
C ILE A 31 -4.40 -3.27 -12.86
N THR A 32 -3.77 -3.90 -13.84
CA THR A 32 -3.72 -3.44 -15.23
C THR A 32 -3.68 -4.65 -16.16
N THR A 33 -4.04 -4.47 -17.42
CA THR A 33 -3.96 -5.55 -18.42
C THR A 33 -2.54 -5.65 -18.96
N ALA A 34 -2.16 -6.84 -19.44
CA ALA A 34 -0.85 -7.05 -20.06
C ALA A 34 -0.63 -6.09 -21.25
N GLY A 35 -1.66 -5.90 -22.10
CA GLY A 35 -1.61 -4.96 -23.22
C GLY A 35 -1.29 -3.54 -22.78
N LYS A 36 -2.06 -2.99 -21.82
CA LYS A 36 -1.80 -1.64 -21.29
C LYS A 36 -0.42 -1.51 -20.65
N LEU A 37 0.05 -2.54 -19.95
CA LEU A 37 1.37 -2.52 -19.33
C LEU A 37 2.50 -2.54 -20.37
N CYS A 38 2.36 -3.30 -21.45
CA CYS A 38 3.37 -3.41 -22.52
C CYS A 38 3.35 -2.22 -23.48
N GLU A 39 2.19 -1.60 -23.71
CA GLU A 39 2.02 -0.46 -24.62
C GLU A 39 2.42 0.88 -24.00
N ASN A 40 2.54 0.96 -22.67
CA ASN A 40 2.93 2.17 -21.96
C ASN A 40 4.37 2.11 -21.46
N GLU A 41 4.97 3.28 -21.21
CA GLU A 41 6.32 3.40 -20.65
C GLU A 41 6.38 2.94 -19.19
N LEU A 42 7.60 2.68 -18.69
CA LEU A 42 7.83 2.31 -17.29
C LEU A 42 7.19 3.29 -16.29
N GLY A 43 7.14 4.58 -16.62
CA GLY A 43 6.51 5.61 -15.79
C GLY A 43 5.04 5.32 -15.47
N TYR A 44 4.30 4.74 -16.41
CA TYR A 44 2.91 4.32 -16.19
C TYR A 44 2.80 3.27 -15.08
N ALA A 45 3.67 2.24 -15.13
CA ALA A 45 3.68 1.18 -14.12
C ALA A 45 4.07 1.72 -12.73
N VAL A 46 5.05 2.62 -12.69
CA VAL A 46 5.48 3.28 -11.44
C VAL A 46 4.36 4.11 -10.85
N GLU A 47 3.61 4.85 -11.68
CA GLU A 47 2.47 5.65 -11.24
C GLU A 47 1.31 4.81 -10.68
N LEU A 48 1.02 3.66 -11.30
CA LEU A 48 0.04 2.71 -10.76
C LEU A 48 0.43 2.21 -9.36
N ILE A 49 1.70 1.86 -9.16
CA ILE A 49 2.21 1.42 -7.86
C ILE A 49 2.19 2.58 -6.86
N ARG A 50 2.57 3.79 -7.27
CA ARG A 50 2.53 4.98 -6.42
C ARG A 50 1.12 5.24 -5.89
N LYS A 51 0.12 5.20 -6.77
CA LYS A 51 -1.30 5.37 -6.40
C LYS A 51 -1.73 4.32 -5.37
N ALA A 52 -1.47 3.04 -5.64
CA ALA A 52 -1.82 1.97 -4.70
C ALA A 52 -1.14 2.12 -3.33
N LYS A 53 0.11 2.60 -3.27
CA LYS A 53 0.81 2.85 -2.01
C LYS A 53 0.23 4.04 -1.23
N VAL A 54 -0.31 5.05 -1.92
CA VAL A 54 -0.92 6.24 -1.32
C VAL A 54 -2.29 5.93 -0.73
N GLU A 55 -3.02 4.96 -1.26
CA GLU A 55 -4.31 4.51 -0.71
C GLU A 55 -4.18 3.88 0.69
N VAL A 56 -2.98 3.44 1.09
CA VAL A 56 -2.73 2.95 2.45
C VAL A 56 -2.68 4.12 3.44
N THR A 57 -3.85 4.45 3.96
CA THR A 57 -4.08 5.42 5.04
C THR A 57 -4.31 4.71 6.37
N GLU A 58 -4.39 5.46 7.47
CA GLU A 58 -4.82 4.92 8.78
C GLU A 58 -6.21 4.28 8.71
N GLU A 59 -7.18 4.94 8.07
CA GLU A 59 -8.53 4.39 7.89
C GLU A 59 -8.52 3.10 7.07
N TYR A 60 -7.70 3.04 6.01
CA TYR A 60 -7.50 1.80 5.25
C TYR A 60 -6.99 0.67 6.15
N MET A 61 -6.05 0.97 7.06
CA MET A 61 -5.52 -0.04 8.00
C MET A 61 -6.57 -0.52 9.00
N HIS A 62 -7.42 0.37 9.51
CA HIS A 62 -8.54 -0.02 10.37
C HIS A 62 -9.51 -0.92 9.61
N SER A 63 -9.89 -0.56 8.38
CA SER A 63 -10.76 -1.39 7.54
C SER A 63 -10.17 -2.78 7.24
N VAL A 64 -8.85 -2.87 7.00
CA VAL A 64 -8.17 -4.16 6.83
C VAL A 64 -8.20 -4.98 8.12
N ALA A 65 -7.99 -4.36 9.27
CA ALA A 65 -8.03 -5.05 10.57
C ALA A 65 -9.44 -5.55 10.90
N ASP A 66 -10.49 -4.80 10.54
CA ASP A 66 -11.89 -5.22 10.75
C ASP A 66 -12.32 -6.35 9.80
N LEU A 67 -11.71 -6.43 8.62
CA LEU A 67 -12.02 -7.46 7.62
C LEU A 67 -11.43 -8.83 7.97
N MET A 68 -10.32 -8.88 8.70
CA MET A 68 -9.54 -10.09 8.99
C MET A 68 -9.90 -10.73 10.33
#